data_AF-A0A087SCR1-F1
#
_entry.id   AF-A0A087SCR1-F1
#
_cell.length_a   1.000
_cell.length_b   1.000
_cell.length_c   1.000
_cell.angle_alpha   90.00
_cell.angle_beta   90.00
_cell.angle_gamma   90.00
#
_symmetry.space_group_name_H-M   'P 1'
#
loop_
_entity.id
_entity.type
_entity.pdbx_description
1 polymer ?
#
loop_
_entity_poly.entity_id
_entity_poly.type
_entity_poly.pdbx_seq_one_letter_code
_entity_poly.pdbx_strand_id
1 'polypeptide(L)'
;MLLPSSSASQYVVGWCTVLTEDWWTYEVCYEKEVQQYHAEDGKVLTAYHLGYYQPDDEASVETLTLHGKGTKFLAQQYVNGSDCELAPKQRSTEVRYTCGQDDKSIIQSVREVESCSYVVTILTPLLCAHDDFVSVEPPPQEIHCRQLPDSAPSPDAHVDL
;
A
#
# COMPACT_ATOMS: atom_id res chain seq x y z
N MET A 1 -8.28 -22.32 -9.34
CA MET A 1 -9.69 -22.09 -9.68
C MET A 1 -9.80 -20.62 -9.96
N LEU A 2 -9.98 -20.31 -11.23
CA LEU A 2 -10.04 -18.95 -11.77
C LEU A 2 -11.28 -18.27 -11.19
N LEU A 3 -11.13 -17.02 -10.76
CA LEU A 3 -12.27 -16.21 -10.33
C LEU A 3 -13.27 -16.17 -11.49
N PRO A 4 -14.55 -16.51 -11.27
CA PRO A 4 -15.53 -16.57 -12.34
C PRO A 4 -15.75 -15.16 -12.89
N SER A 5 -15.59 -15.04 -14.21
CA SER A 5 -15.97 -13.89 -15.01
C SER A 5 -17.48 -13.72 -15.02
N SER A 6 -18.05 -13.17 -13.95
CA SER A 6 -19.36 -12.51 -13.95
C SER A 6 -19.65 -11.91 -12.57
N SER A 7 -19.85 -10.59 -12.54
CA SER A 7 -20.53 -9.86 -11.45
C SER A 7 -19.71 -9.38 -10.23
N ALA A 8 -18.39 -9.19 -10.35
CA ALA A 8 -17.61 -8.37 -9.40
C ALA A 8 -17.05 -7.06 -10.02
N SER A 9 -16.98 -6.98 -11.35
CA SER A 9 -16.44 -5.83 -12.11
C SER A 9 -17.44 -4.67 -12.31
N GLN A 10 -18.64 -4.71 -11.70
CA GLN A 10 -19.68 -3.72 -11.96
C GLN A 10 -19.80 -2.57 -10.92
N TYR A 11 -19.02 -2.59 -9.84
CA TYR A 11 -19.21 -1.63 -8.74
C TYR A 11 -17.99 -0.77 -8.37
N VAL A 12 -16.89 -0.81 -9.13
CA VAL A 12 -15.66 -0.09 -8.80
C VAL A 12 -15.16 0.80 -9.95
N VAL A 13 -16.01 1.16 -10.91
CA VAL A 13 -15.61 2.06 -12.01
C VAL A 13 -15.54 3.51 -11.49
N GLY A 14 -14.34 4.09 -11.44
CA GLY A 14 -14.15 5.55 -11.39
C GLY A 14 -14.05 6.21 -10.00
N TRP A 15 -13.57 5.51 -8.98
CA TRP A 15 -13.24 6.16 -7.70
C TRP A 15 -11.76 6.59 -7.66
N CYS A 16 -11.51 7.72 -7.00
CA CYS A 16 -10.16 8.24 -6.76
C CYS A 16 -9.97 8.51 -5.27
N THR A 17 -8.74 8.33 -4.78
CA THR A 17 -8.32 8.72 -3.44
C THR A 17 -7.08 9.58 -3.50
N VAL A 18 -6.95 10.49 -2.54
CA VAL A 18 -5.88 11.48 -2.47
C VAL A 18 -5.15 11.35 -1.14
N LEU A 19 -3.83 11.53 -1.16
CA LEU A 19 -2.98 11.63 0.02
C LEU A 19 -1.97 12.76 -0.20
N THR A 20 -1.90 13.67 0.75
CA THR A 20 -0.87 14.72 0.78
C THR A 20 0.16 14.35 1.84
N GLU A 21 1.41 14.14 1.40
CA GLU A 21 2.57 13.90 2.26
C GLU A 21 3.60 15.00 1.99
N ASP A 22 3.81 15.84 3.00
CA ASP A 22 4.70 16.99 2.96
C ASP A 22 4.46 17.90 1.74
N TRP A 23 5.38 17.88 0.76
CA TRP A 23 5.34 18.70 -0.44
C TRP A 23 4.45 18.10 -1.54
N TRP A 24 4.26 16.77 -1.56
CA TRP A 24 3.60 16.09 -2.66
C TRP A 24 2.18 15.67 -2.30
N THR A 25 1.27 15.83 -3.25
CA THR A 25 -0.06 15.23 -3.23
C THR A 25 -0.14 14.14 -4.28
N TYR A 26 -0.62 12.98 -3.89
CA TYR A 26 -0.80 11.81 -4.74
C TYR A 26 -2.28 11.53 -4.93
N GLU A 27 -2.68 11.24 -6.16
CA GLU A 27 -4.02 10.79 -6.50
C GLU A 27 -3.94 9.43 -7.20
N VAL A 28 -4.71 8.46 -6.72
CA VAL A 28 -4.87 7.15 -7.35
C VAL A 28 -6.32 7.01 -7.77
N CYS A 29 -6.55 6.86 -9.06
CA CYS A 29 -7.85 6.58 -9.64
C CYS A 29 -7.88 5.13 -10.14
N TYR A 30 -8.76 4.31 -9.57
CA TYR A 30 -8.87 2.89 -9.87
C TYR A 30 -9.13 2.64 -11.36
N GLU A 31 -8.32 1.76 -11.95
CA GLU A 31 -8.35 1.39 -13.37
C GLU A 31 -8.24 2.59 -14.33
N LYS A 32 -7.62 3.68 -13.89
CA LYS A 32 -7.44 4.89 -14.70
C LYS A 32 -5.99 5.37 -14.70
N GLU A 33 -5.53 5.98 -13.62
CA GLU A 33 -4.21 6.60 -13.55
C GLU A 33 -3.74 6.84 -12.11
N VAL A 34 -2.43 7.05 -11.97
CA VAL A 34 -1.80 7.55 -10.75
C VAL A 34 -1.11 8.87 -11.08
N GLN A 35 -1.34 9.88 -10.26
CA GLN A 35 -0.76 11.22 -10.41
C GLN A 35 -0.07 11.67 -9.14
N GLN A 36 0.94 12.51 -9.31
CA GLN A 36 1.59 13.26 -8.24
C GLN A 36 1.61 14.73 -8.63
N TYR A 37 1.27 15.63 -7.72
CA TYR A 37 1.34 17.06 -7.94
C TYR A 37 1.63 17.84 -6.67
N HIS A 38 2.16 19.04 -6.83
CA HIS A 38 2.32 20.01 -5.76
C HIS A 38 1.45 21.23 -6.08
N ALA A 39 0.69 21.70 -5.09
CA ALA A 39 -0.20 22.84 -5.22
C ALA A 39 -0.05 23.82 -4.06
N GLU A 40 -0.02 25.12 -4.37
CA GLU A 40 -0.06 26.24 -3.41
C GLU A 40 -1.22 27.16 -3.76
N ASP A 41 -1.96 27.64 -2.76
CA ASP A 41 -3.14 28.50 -2.92
C ASP A 41 -4.16 27.97 -3.95
N GLY A 42 -4.32 26.65 -4.02
CA GLY A 42 -5.22 25.96 -4.95
C GLY A 42 -4.74 25.92 -6.40
N LYS A 43 -3.49 26.34 -6.68
CA LYS A 43 -2.87 26.27 -8.00
C LYS A 43 -1.85 25.14 -8.05
N VAL A 44 -2.03 24.21 -8.98
CA VAL A 44 -1.04 23.17 -9.26
C VAL A 44 0.18 23.81 -9.90
N LEU A 45 1.33 23.73 -9.22
CA LEU A 45 2.60 24.29 -9.69
C LEU A 45 3.39 23.26 -10.50
N THR A 46 3.39 22.01 -10.05
CA THR A 46 4.10 20.90 -10.69
C THR A 46 3.23 19.66 -10.65
N ALA A 47 3.16 18.91 -11.76
CA ALA A 47 2.42 17.65 -11.84
C ALA A 47 3.16 16.62 -12.71
N TYR A 48 3.07 15.36 -12.29
CA TYR A 48 3.61 14.20 -12.98
C TYR A 48 2.58 13.08 -13.01
N HIS A 49 2.49 12.38 -14.13
CA HIS A 49 1.77 11.11 -14.20
C HIS A 49 2.73 10.00 -13.75
N LEU A 50 2.34 9.23 -12.73
CA LEU A 50 3.12 8.11 -12.24
C LEU A 50 2.75 6.78 -12.94
N GLY A 51 1.77 6.83 -13.84
CA GLY A 51 1.39 5.74 -14.73
C GLY A 51 -0.10 5.78 -15.06
N TYR A 52 -0.47 5.10 -16.14
CA TYR A 52 -1.83 4.86 -16.59
C TYR A 52 -2.13 3.38 -16.54
N TYR A 53 -3.36 3.06 -16.15
CA TYR A 53 -3.82 1.68 -16.09
C TYR A 53 -3.76 1.03 -17.49
N GLN A 54 -3.25 -0.20 -17.56
CA GLN A 54 -3.26 -1.00 -18.77
C GLN A 54 -4.27 -2.13 -18.60
N PRO A 55 -5.37 -2.14 -19.38
CA PRO A 55 -6.40 -3.18 -19.28
C PRO A 55 -5.90 -4.58 -19.67
N ASP A 56 -4.89 -4.64 -20.55
CA ASP A 56 -4.29 -5.89 -21.02
C ASP A 56 -3.45 -6.59 -19.93
N ASP A 57 -3.04 -5.85 -18.90
CA ASP A 57 -2.39 -6.38 -17.71
C ASP A 57 -3.47 -6.67 -16.65
N GLU A 58 -3.96 -7.91 -16.63
CA GLU A 58 -4.95 -8.34 -15.63
C GLU A 58 -4.40 -8.19 -14.21
N ALA A 59 -5.25 -7.73 -13.29
CA ALA A 59 -4.87 -7.62 -11.88
C ALA A 59 -4.55 -9.01 -11.29
N SER A 60 -3.42 -9.12 -10.59
CA SER A 60 -2.95 -10.37 -9.98
C SER A 60 -3.20 -10.37 -8.47
N VAL A 61 -3.50 -11.54 -7.91
CA VAL A 61 -3.53 -11.72 -6.44
C VAL A 61 -2.18 -12.26 -6.00
N GLU A 62 -1.49 -11.51 -5.16
CA GLU A 62 -0.15 -11.82 -4.67
C GLU A 62 -0.12 -11.83 -3.14
N THR A 63 0.95 -12.41 -2.57
CA THR A 63 1.12 -12.50 -1.10
C THR A 63 2.41 -11.83 -0.69
N LEU A 64 2.32 -10.80 0.14
CA LEU A 64 3.48 -10.18 0.79
C LEU A 64 3.73 -10.90 2.11
N THR A 65 4.85 -11.59 2.24
CA THR A 65 5.28 -12.23 3.48
C THR A 65 6.23 -11.30 4.23
N LEU A 66 5.81 -10.81 5.39
CA LEU A 66 6.61 -9.94 6.24
C LEU A 66 6.66 -10.53 7.66
N HIS A 67 7.86 -10.83 8.17
CA HIS A 67 8.07 -11.43 9.50
C HIS A 67 7.21 -12.69 9.77
N GLY A 68 7.02 -13.55 8.75
CA GLY A 68 6.21 -14.76 8.87
C GLY A 68 4.68 -14.54 8.84
N LYS A 69 4.22 -13.28 8.74
CA LYS A 69 2.82 -12.95 8.46
C LYS A 69 2.66 -12.72 6.96
N GLY A 70 1.79 -13.52 6.31
CA GLY A 70 1.44 -13.35 4.90
C GLY A 70 0.18 -12.49 4.77
N THR A 71 0.28 -11.37 4.07
CA THR A 71 -0.87 -10.54 3.71
C THR A 71 -1.07 -10.63 2.21
N LYS A 72 -2.26 -11.05 1.76
CA LYS A 72 -2.60 -11.04 0.34
C LYS A 72 -3.00 -9.64 -0.09
N PHE A 73 -2.64 -9.30 -1.32
CA PHE A 73 -3.01 -8.04 -1.95
C PHE A 73 -3.37 -8.27 -3.41
N LEU A 74 -4.25 -7.42 -3.94
CA LEU A 74 -4.54 -7.34 -5.36
C LEU A 74 -3.57 -6.32 -5.97
N ALA A 75 -2.79 -6.72 -6.97
CA ALA A 75 -1.82 -5.86 -7.64
C ALA A 75 -2.38 -5.38 -8.98
N GLN A 76 -2.21 -4.09 -9.27
CA GLN A 76 -2.46 -3.49 -10.58
C GLN A 76 -1.22 -2.71 -11.02
N GLN A 77 -0.90 -2.81 -12.31
CA GLN A 77 0.22 -2.08 -12.91
C GLN A 77 -0.28 -0.82 -13.62
N TYR A 78 0.44 0.28 -13.40
CA TYR A 78 0.22 1.58 -14.03
C TYR A 78 1.54 1.99 -14.69
N VAL A 79 1.56 2.14 -16.00
CA VAL A 79 2.79 2.36 -16.79
C VAL A 79 2.63 3.55 -17.73
N ASN A 80 3.66 3.87 -18.51
CA ASN A 80 3.64 4.97 -19.49
C ASN A 80 3.35 6.36 -18.86
N GLY A 81 3.87 6.63 -17.67
CA GLY A 81 3.74 7.93 -17.01
C GLY A 81 4.55 9.05 -17.65
N SER A 82 4.91 10.08 -16.89
CA SER A 82 5.79 11.16 -17.36
C SER A 82 7.25 10.69 -17.47
N ASP A 83 8.02 11.28 -18.40
CA ASP A 83 9.45 10.99 -18.59
C ASP A 83 10.29 11.22 -17.34
N CYS A 84 11.09 10.22 -16.96
CA CYS A 84 12.00 10.33 -15.83
C CYS A 84 13.21 11.18 -16.20
N GLU A 85 13.52 12.19 -15.41
CA GLU A 85 14.68 13.07 -15.67
C GLU A 85 16.01 12.42 -15.27
N LEU A 86 15.96 11.43 -14.36
CA LEU A 86 17.14 10.78 -13.80
C LEU A 86 17.55 9.51 -14.56
N ALA A 87 16.68 8.98 -15.42
CA ALA A 87 16.90 7.71 -16.12
C ALA A 87 16.13 7.68 -17.44
N PRO A 88 16.61 6.96 -18.47
CA PRO A 88 15.93 6.85 -19.76
C PRO A 88 14.73 5.87 -19.68
N LYS A 89 13.76 6.18 -18.82
CA LYS A 89 12.53 5.41 -18.64
C LYS A 89 11.36 6.33 -18.32
N GLN A 90 10.16 5.80 -18.49
CA GLN A 90 8.93 6.46 -18.09
C GLN A 90 8.57 6.09 -16.65
N ARG A 91 7.87 6.98 -15.93
CA ARG A 91 7.38 6.65 -14.58
C ARG A 91 6.37 5.50 -14.62
N SER A 92 6.42 4.66 -13.60
CA SER A 92 5.50 3.53 -13.42
C SER A 92 5.16 3.30 -11.95
N THR A 93 4.00 2.71 -11.69
CA THR A 93 3.49 2.44 -10.35
C THR A 93 2.84 1.06 -10.28
N GLU A 94 3.19 0.29 -9.26
CA GLU A 94 2.40 -0.86 -8.81
C GLU A 94 1.47 -0.42 -7.69
N VAL A 95 0.17 -0.57 -7.88
CA VAL A 95 -0.84 -0.30 -6.85
C VAL A 95 -1.27 -1.62 -6.21
N ARG A 96 -1.08 -1.72 -4.90
CA ARG A 96 -1.43 -2.88 -4.07
C ARG A 96 -2.66 -2.56 -3.24
N TYR A 97 -3.76 -3.27 -3.47
CA TYR A 97 -4.97 -3.15 -2.66
C TYR A 97 -4.99 -4.25 -1.60
N THR A 98 -5.22 -3.86 -0.34
CA THR A 98 -5.36 -4.76 0.81
C THR A 98 -6.65 -4.45 1.58
N CYS A 99 -7.13 -5.40 2.38
CA CYS A 99 -8.25 -5.16 3.29
C CYS A 99 -7.93 -4.00 4.26
N GLY A 100 -8.85 -3.03 4.34
CA GLY A 100 -8.82 -1.91 5.28
C GLY A 100 -10.08 -1.86 6.12
N GLN A 101 -9.95 -1.49 7.41
CA GLN A 101 -11.09 -1.40 8.34
C GLN A 101 -11.87 -0.07 8.21
N ASP A 102 -11.34 0.89 7.43
CA ASP A 102 -11.98 2.17 7.21
C ASP A 102 -13.22 2.06 6.30
N ASP A 103 -14.17 2.98 6.47
CA ASP A 103 -15.39 3.05 5.65
C ASP A 103 -15.11 3.42 4.17
N LYS A 104 -13.89 3.87 3.87
CA LYS A 104 -13.48 4.36 2.56
C LYS A 104 -12.15 3.75 2.15
N SER A 105 -11.95 3.62 0.84
CA SER A 105 -10.66 3.28 0.29
C SER A 105 -9.69 4.47 0.43
N ILE A 106 -8.52 4.25 1.03
CA ILE A 106 -7.52 5.30 1.29
C ILE A 106 -6.13 4.86 0.84
N ILE A 107 -5.27 5.84 0.51
CA ILE A 107 -3.85 5.58 0.31
C ILE A 107 -3.20 5.42 1.69
N GLN A 108 -2.65 4.25 1.97
CA GLN A 108 -1.90 3.98 3.20
C GLN A 108 -0.44 4.43 3.09
N SER A 109 0.19 4.19 1.94
CA SER A 109 1.59 4.57 1.73
C SER A 109 1.92 4.71 0.25
N VAL A 110 2.85 5.62 -0.03
CA VAL A 110 3.50 5.78 -1.33
C VAL A 110 5.00 5.58 -1.13
N ARG A 111 5.65 4.74 -1.93
CA ARG A 111 7.09 4.51 -1.86
C ARG A 111 7.71 4.53 -3.24
N GLU A 112 8.77 5.32 -3.41
CA GLU A 112 9.64 5.24 -4.57
C GLU A 112 10.69 4.15 -4.31
N VAL A 113 10.49 2.97 -4.90
CA VAL A 113 11.36 1.80 -4.66
C VAL A 113 12.61 1.83 -5.51
N GLU A 114 12.53 2.46 -6.67
CA GLU A 114 13.64 2.84 -7.54
C GLU A 114 13.32 4.22 -8.13
N SER A 115 14.32 4.97 -8.60
CA SER A 115 14.07 6.28 -9.22
C SER A 115 12.95 6.20 -10.26
N CYS A 116 11.88 6.99 -10.13
CA CYS A 116 10.71 7.02 -11.00
C CYS A 116 9.86 5.73 -11.04
N SER A 117 10.03 4.81 -10.10
CA SER A 117 9.22 3.59 -9.98
C SER A 117 8.64 3.48 -8.57
N TYR A 118 7.31 3.42 -8.51
CA TYR A 118 6.56 3.59 -7.28
C TYR A 118 5.80 2.32 -6.89
N VAL A 119 5.61 2.13 -5.59
CA VAL A 119 4.69 1.17 -5.02
C VAL A 119 3.73 1.94 -4.12
N VAL A 120 2.44 1.87 -4.43
CA VAL A 120 1.37 2.49 -3.66
C VAL A 120 0.55 1.41 -2.98
N THR A 121 0.27 1.55 -1.69
CA THR A 121 -0.60 0.62 -0.96
C THR A 121 -1.91 1.32 -0.63
N ILE A 122 -3.02 0.73 -1.05
CA ILE A 122 -4.39 1.17 -0.81
C ILE A 122 -5.04 0.23 0.20
N LEU A 123 -5.60 0.79 1.27
CA LEU A 123 -6.53 0.08 2.15
C LEU A 123 -7.94 0.25 1.61
N THR A 124 -8.67 -0.83 1.42
CA THR A 124 -10.06 -0.78 0.97
C THR A 124 -10.95 -1.79 1.73
N PRO A 125 -12.14 -1.38 2.19
CA PRO A 125 -13.08 -2.30 2.82
C PRO A 125 -13.63 -3.36 1.85
N LEU A 126 -13.56 -3.10 0.54
CA LEU A 126 -14.09 -4.00 -0.50
C LEU A 126 -13.43 -5.38 -0.49
N LEU A 127 -12.14 -5.45 -0.17
CA LEU A 127 -11.41 -6.72 -0.11
C LEU A 127 -11.65 -7.46 1.21
N CYS A 128 -12.12 -6.80 2.27
CA CYS A 128 -12.36 -7.43 3.56
C CYS A 128 -13.52 -8.43 3.57
N ALA A 129 -14.42 -8.35 2.58
CA ALA A 129 -15.49 -9.32 2.41
C ALA A 129 -15.01 -10.69 1.91
N HIS A 130 -13.76 -10.79 1.46
CA HIS A 130 -13.22 -12.01 0.87
C HIS A 130 -12.13 -12.60 1.78
N ASP A 131 -12.34 -13.86 2.22
CA ASP A 131 -11.52 -14.54 3.24
C ASP A 131 -10.01 -14.51 2.94
N ASP A 132 -9.64 -14.56 1.66
CA ASP A 132 -8.23 -14.51 1.22
C ASP A 132 -7.48 -13.22 1.61
N PHE A 133 -8.19 -12.10 1.78
CA PHE A 133 -7.56 -10.80 2.07
C PHE A 133 -7.68 -10.39 3.53
N VAL A 134 -8.34 -11.19 4.35
CA VAL A 134 -8.44 -10.98 5.80
C VAL A 134 -7.23 -11.63 6.46
N SER A 135 -6.30 -10.82 6.97
CA SER A 135 -5.20 -11.32 7.79
C SER A 135 -5.75 -11.72 9.16
N VAL A 136 -5.85 -13.03 9.41
CA VAL A 136 -6.14 -13.56 10.75
C VAL A 136 -4.90 -13.33 11.61
N GLU A 137 -4.97 -12.40 12.57
CA GLU A 137 -3.91 -12.28 13.56
C GLU A 137 -3.83 -13.60 14.35
N PRO A 138 -2.63 -14.18 14.53
CA PRO A 138 -2.50 -15.33 15.41
C PRO A 138 -2.92 -14.91 16.82
N PRO A 139 -3.61 -15.79 17.58
CA PRO A 139 -4.02 -15.46 18.93
C PRO A 139 -2.80 -15.04 19.75
N PRO A 140 -2.95 -14.03 20.64
CA PRO A 140 -1.85 -13.58 21.48
C PRO A 140 -1.28 -14.77 22.25
N GLN A 141 0.03 -14.98 22.14
CA GLN A 141 0.72 -16.02 22.89
C GLN A 141 0.77 -15.57 24.35
N GLU A 142 0.31 -16.42 25.27
CA GLU A 142 0.39 -16.13 26.70
C GLU A 142 1.87 -16.19 27.15
N ILE A 143 2.40 -15.07 27.63
CA ILE A 143 3.74 -15.02 28.20
C ILE A 143 3.64 -15.35 29.69
N HIS A 144 4.13 -16.53 30.07
CA HIS A 144 4.23 -16.90 31.48
C HIS A 144 5.42 -16.19 32.13
N CYS A 145 5.12 -15.11 32.85
CA CYS A 145 6.11 -14.42 33.68
C CYS A 145 6.38 -15.21 34.97
N ARG A 146 7.66 -15.38 35.32
CA ARG A 146 8.07 -15.85 36.65
C ARG A 146 8.63 -14.67 37.43
N GLN A 147 8.13 -14.47 38.66
CA GLN A 147 8.75 -13.52 39.57
C GLN A 147 10.18 -13.95 39.87
N LEU A 148 11.12 -13.01 39.72
CA LEU A 148 12.50 -13.21 40.18
C LEU A 148 12.53 -13.12 41.71
N PRO A 149 13.44 -13.86 42.37
CA PRO A 149 13.66 -13.68 43.80
C PRO A 149 14.15 -12.26 44.09
N ASP A 150 13.76 -11.70 45.24
CA ASP A 150 14.12 -10.32 45.66
C ASP A 150 15.64 -10.07 45.74
N SER A 151 16.45 -11.13 45.76
CA SER A 151 17.92 -11.09 45.74
C SER A 151 18.53 -11.08 44.33
N ALA A 152 17.72 -11.07 43.27
CA ALA A 152 18.21 -10.94 41.91
C ALA A 152 18.77 -9.52 41.67
N PRO A 153 20.02 -9.39 41.21
CA PRO A 153 20.58 -8.08 40.90
C PRO A 153 19.79 -7.43 39.76
N SER A 154 19.44 -6.16 39.94
CA SER A 154 18.80 -5.35 38.89
C SER A 154 19.72 -5.27 37.67
N PRO A 155 19.20 -5.45 36.43
CA PRO A 155 19.99 -5.30 35.22
C PRO A 155 20.51 -3.87 34.98
N ASP A 156 19.99 -2.87 35.70
CA ASP A 156 20.39 -1.46 35.62
C ASP A 156 21.48 -1.04 36.63
N ALA A 157 22.23 -1.98 37.20
CA ALA A 157 23.44 -1.63 37.94
C ALA A 157 24.55 -1.27 36.94
N HIS A 158 24.62 0.01 36.55
CA HIS A 158 25.81 0.57 35.91
C HIS A 158 27.05 0.22 36.73
N VAL A 159 27.94 -0.59 36.15
CA VAL A 159 29.26 -0.87 36.70
C VAL A 159 30.15 0.32 36.33
N ASP A 160 30.27 1.29 37.23
CA ASP A 160 31.33 2.30 37.17
C ASP A 160 32.67 1.60 37.46
N LEU A 161 33.57 1.63 36.48
CA LEU A 161 34.96 1.18 36.54
C LEU A 161 35.90 2.37 36.72
#